data_AF-A0A8B7RHY5-F1
#
_entry.id   AF-A0A8B7RHY5-F1
#
_cell.length_a   1.000
_cell.length_b   1.000
_cell.length_c   1.000
_cell.angle_alpha   90.00
_cell.angle_beta   90.00
_cell.angle_gamma   90.00
#
_symmetry.space_group_name_H-M   'P 1'
#
loop_
_entity.id
_entity.type
_entity.pdbx_description
1 polymer ?
#
loop_
_entity_poly.entity_id
_entity_poly.type
_entity_poly.pdbx_seq_one_letter_code
_entity_poly.pdbx_strand_id
1 'polypeptide(L)'
;MSHTEKKKNPKPSEKNLRVGLADGIIKAPPEPRLALPLRQPPGEEPRPAGPAPSPMDFRAGDSWGMLACLCTVLWHLPAVPALNRTGDPGPGPSIQKTYDLTRYLEHQLRSLAGTYLNYLGPPFNEPDFNPPRLGAETLPRATVNLEVWRSLNDKLRLTQNYEAYSHLLCHLRGLNRQAAAAELRRSLAHFCTSVQGLLGSIAGVMAALGYPLPQPLPGTEPTWAPGPAHSDFLQKMDDFWLLKELQTWLWRSAKDFNRLKKKMQPPAAAVTLHLEAHGF
;
A
#
# COMPACT_ATOMS: atom_id res chain seq x y z
N MET A 1 -23.82 -60.11 -28.80
CA MET A 1 -23.46 -58.80 -29.37
C MET A 1 -23.75 -57.75 -28.30
N SER A 2 -22.68 -57.06 -27.90
CA SER A 2 -22.58 -56.28 -26.67
C SER A 2 -23.12 -54.86 -26.85
N HIS A 3 -23.99 -54.42 -25.94
CA HIS A 3 -24.34 -53.01 -25.78
C HIS A 3 -23.38 -52.35 -24.79
N THR A 4 -22.58 -51.39 -25.27
CA THR A 4 -21.69 -50.56 -24.46
C THR A 4 -22.43 -49.29 -24.02
N GLU A 5 -22.91 -49.26 -22.77
CA GLU A 5 -23.36 -48.04 -22.11
C GLU A 5 -22.17 -47.16 -21.72
N LYS A 6 -22.12 -45.94 -22.28
CA LYS A 6 -21.22 -44.88 -21.84
C LYS A 6 -21.70 -44.31 -20.49
N LYS A 7 -21.00 -44.69 -19.42
CA LYS A 7 -21.16 -44.13 -18.07
C LYS A 7 -20.86 -42.61 -18.09
N LYS A 8 -21.91 -41.80 -17.88
CA LYS A 8 -21.85 -40.34 -17.75
C LYS A 8 -21.24 -39.98 -16.39
N ASN A 9 -20.05 -39.39 -16.41
CA ASN A 9 -19.35 -38.91 -15.21
C ASN A 9 -20.06 -37.64 -14.68
N PRO A 10 -20.50 -37.58 -13.41
CA PRO A 10 -21.12 -36.37 -12.86
C PRO A 10 -20.08 -35.28 -12.59
N LYS A 11 -20.41 -34.04 -12.97
CA LYS A 11 -19.65 -32.82 -12.63
C LYS A 11 -19.44 -32.73 -11.11
N PRO A 12 -18.24 -32.35 -10.61
CA PRO A 12 -18.06 -32.11 -9.20
C PRO A 12 -18.84 -30.86 -8.77
N SER A 13 -19.72 -31.07 -7.79
CA SER A 13 -20.60 -30.11 -7.13
C SER A 13 -19.83 -28.94 -6.51
N GLU A 14 -20.28 -27.70 -6.78
CA GLU A 14 -19.82 -26.39 -6.26
C GLU A 14 -20.00 -26.19 -4.74
N LYS A 15 -19.84 -27.23 -3.92
CA LYS A 15 -20.03 -27.16 -2.46
C LYS A 15 -18.75 -27.28 -1.64
N ASN A 16 -17.57 -27.33 -2.29
CA ASN A 16 -16.27 -27.39 -1.59
C ASN A 16 -15.42 -26.12 -1.71
N LEU A 17 -16.00 -24.98 -2.09
CA LEU A 17 -15.29 -23.69 -2.14
C LEU A 17 -15.67 -22.77 -0.96
N ARG A 18 -15.79 -23.35 0.24
CA ARG A 18 -15.94 -22.62 1.51
C ARG A 18 -15.21 -23.32 2.66
N VAL A 19 -14.01 -23.82 2.42
CA VAL A 19 -13.03 -24.12 3.48
C VAL A 19 -11.67 -23.82 2.87
N GLY A 20 -11.01 -22.76 3.34
CA GLY A 20 -9.71 -22.33 2.80
C GLY A 20 -9.41 -20.84 2.90
N LEU A 21 -10.14 -20.07 3.72
CA LEU A 21 -9.86 -18.65 3.99
C LEU A 21 -9.25 -18.41 5.40
N ALA A 22 -8.94 -19.47 6.16
CA ALA A 22 -8.43 -19.32 7.53
C ALA A 22 -7.06 -19.96 7.83
N ASP A 23 -6.55 -20.85 6.97
CA ASP A 23 -5.30 -21.57 7.29
C ASP A 23 -4.11 -21.04 6.48
N GLY A 24 -3.46 -20.04 7.05
CA GLY A 24 -2.21 -19.48 6.52
C GLY A 24 -1.69 -18.34 7.38
N ILE A 25 -1.92 -18.44 8.69
CA ILE A 25 -1.42 -17.51 9.68
C ILE A 25 0.08 -17.76 9.86
N ILE A 26 0.81 -16.65 9.90
CA ILE A 26 2.24 -16.49 10.16
C ILE A 26 2.79 -17.64 11.02
N LYS A 27 3.56 -18.54 10.41
CA LYS A 27 4.31 -19.59 11.10
C LYS A 27 5.77 -19.14 11.19
N ALA A 28 6.23 -18.78 12.39
CA ALA A 28 7.62 -18.43 12.67
C ALA A 28 8.44 -19.67 13.07
N PRO A 29 9.71 -19.82 12.65
CA PRO A 29 10.68 -20.73 13.28
C PRO A 29 11.48 -20.03 14.40
N PRO A 30 12.11 -20.77 15.34
CA PRO A 30 12.57 -20.26 16.63
C PRO A 30 14.00 -19.67 16.58
N GLU A 31 14.23 -18.60 17.36
CA GLU A 31 15.57 -18.07 17.66
C GLU A 31 16.12 -18.60 19.01
N PRO A 32 17.44 -18.78 19.16
CA PRO A 32 18.09 -18.93 20.45
C PRO A 32 18.70 -17.60 20.96
N ARG A 33 18.48 -17.34 22.25
CA ARG A 33 18.94 -16.19 23.06
C ARG A 33 20.43 -16.27 23.44
N LEU A 34 21.14 -15.13 23.46
CA LEU A 34 22.25 -14.78 24.40
C LEU A 34 22.44 -13.22 24.39
N ALA A 35 22.05 -12.46 25.42
CA ALA A 35 22.78 -12.03 26.63
C ALA A 35 23.85 -10.91 26.42
N LEU A 36 23.60 -9.74 27.03
CA LEU A 36 24.46 -8.53 27.18
C LEU A 36 25.66 -8.75 28.14
N PRO A 37 26.67 -7.83 28.22
CA PRO A 37 26.62 -6.75 29.22
C PRO A 37 27.23 -5.37 28.85
N LEU A 38 26.79 -4.37 29.62
CA LEU A 38 27.18 -2.96 29.76
C LEU A 38 28.69 -2.68 29.99
N ARG A 39 29.16 -1.49 29.57
CA ARG A 39 30.21 -0.74 30.30
C ARG A 39 30.17 0.78 30.03
N GLN A 40 30.08 1.58 31.10
CA GLN A 40 30.33 3.04 31.14
C GLN A 40 31.76 3.34 31.65
N PRO A 41 32.32 4.54 31.40
CA PRO A 41 33.32 5.15 32.29
C PRO A 41 32.87 6.52 32.90
N PRO A 42 33.52 6.99 33.97
CA PRO A 42 33.08 8.09 34.85
C PRO A 42 33.68 9.47 34.46
N GLY A 43 33.14 10.55 35.06
CA GLY A 43 33.39 11.95 34.70
C GLY A 43 34.36 12.76 35.56
N GLU A 44 34.53 14.04 35.19
CA GLU A 44 35.16 15.12 35.98
C GLU A 44 34.81 16.53 35.40
N GLU A 45 34.52 17.51 36.26
CA GLU A 45 34.29 18.98 36.07
C GLU A 45 35.08 19.70 37.21
N PRO A 46 35.31 21.06 37.32
CA PRO A 46 35.09 22.23 36.42
C PRO A 46 36.19 23.34 36.32
N ARG A 47 36.03 24.20 35.27
CA ARG A 47 36.22 25.70 35.15
C ARG A 47 37.65 26.34 35.18
N PRO A 48 37.88 27.60 34.68
CA PRO A 48 36.95 28.72 34.42
C PRO A 48 37.04 29.45 33.05
N ALA A 49 36.18 30.47 32.90
CA ALA A 49 35.78 31.21 31.71
C ALA A 49 36.75 32.31 31.20
N GLY A 50 36.70 32.54 29.89
CA GLY A 50 37.26 33.69 29.14
C GLY A 50 36.43 33.95 27.87
N PRO A 51 36.47 35.15 27.27
CA PRO A 51 35.29 35.81 26.69
C PRO A 51 34.92 35.37 25.27
N ALA A 52 33.63 35.56 24.97
CA ALA A 52 32.98 35.25 23.71
C ALA A 52 33.43 36.16 22.54
N PRO A 53 33.60 35.61 21.33
CA PRO A 53 33.48 36.37 20.09
C PRO A 53 32.02 36.34 19.59
N SER A 54 31.54 37.50 19.17
CA SER A 54 30.20 37.79 18.64
C SER A 54 29.79 36.86 17.48
N PRO A 55 28.49 36.59 17.29
CA PRO A 55 28.02 35.83 16.15
C PRO A 55 28.18 36.67 14.87
N MET A 56 28.98 36.18 13.93
CA MET A 56 28.81 36.59 12.54
C MET A 56 27.50 35.98 12.05
N ASP A 57 26.53 36.84 11.77
CA ASP A 57 25.34 36.53 10.99
C ASP A 57 25.77 36.09 9.58
N PHE A 58 26.05 34.80 9.42
CA PHE A 58 25.88 34.16 8.12
C PHE A 58 24.38 34.10 7.87
N ARG A 59 23.87 35.14 7.22
CA ARG A 59 22.61 35.13 6.48
C ARG A 59 22.76 34.14 5.32
N ALA A 60 22.80 32.85 5.66
CA ALA A 60 22.80 31.72 4.75
C ALA A 60 21.42 31.66 4.12
N GLY A 61 21.40 31.89 2.81
CA GLY A 61 20.21 32.16 2.02
C GLY A 61 19.13 31.08 2.13
N ASP A 62 17.93 31.55 1.83
CA ASP A 62 16.65 30.86 1.75
C ASP A 62 16.61 29.75 0.67
N SER A 63 17.58 28.86 0.65
CA SER A 63 17.67 27.75 -0.31
C SER A 63 16.65 26.65 0.01
N TRP A 64 16.31 26.48 1.29
CA TRP A 64 15.23 25.57 1.72
C TRP A 64 13.85 26.10 1.39
N GLY A 65 13.65 27.42 1.48
CA GLY A 65 12.41 28.09 1.09
C GLY A 65 12.15 27.94 -0.41
N MET A 66 13.16 28.12 -1.25
CA MET A 66 13.04 27.90 -2.70
C MET A 66 12.77 26.43 -3.06
N LEU A 67 13.41 25.46 -2.39
CA LEU A 67 13.11 24.03 -2.61
C LEU A 67 11.70 23.66 -2.17
N ALA A 68 11.24 24.15 -1.01
CA ALA A 68 9.86 23.96 -0.56
C ALA A 68 8.85 24.64 -1.50
N CYS A 69 9.17 25.83 -2.01
CA CYS A 69 8.35 26.56 -2.98
C CYS A 69 8.34 25.82 -4.34
N LEU A 70 9.47 25.29 -4.80
CA LEU A 70 9.53 24.45 -6.01
C LEU A 70 8.74 23.14 -5.84
N CYS A 71 8.81 22.49 -4.66
CA CYS A 71 8.04 21.28 -4.39
C CYS A 71 6.53 21.56 -4.33
N THR A 72 6.11 22.67 -3.77
CA THR A 72 4.69 23.07 -3.72
C THR A 72 4.18 23.51 -5.09
N VAL A 73 4.96 24.29 -5.85
CA VAL A 73 4.63 24.66 -7.23
C VAL A 73 4.55 23.42 -8.13
N LEU A 74 5.49 22.47 -8.03
CA LEU A 74 5.44 21.20 -8.78
C LEU A 74 4.22 20.34 -8.41
N TRP A 75 3.74 20.44 -7.16
CA TRP A 75 2.52 19.76 -6.70
C TRP A 75 1.23 20.43 -7.20
N HIS A 76 1.27 21.74 -7.43
CA HIS A 76 0.11 22.55 -7.84
C HIS A 76 0.08 22.90 -9.32
N LEU A 77 1.09 22.51 -10.12
CA LEU A 77 1.01 22.65 -11.57
C LEU A 77 -0.14 21.78 -12.10
N PRO A 78 -1.17 22.36 -12.75
CA PRO A 78 -2.06 21.56 -13.57
C PRO A 78 -1.19 20.86 -14.63
N ALA A 79 -1.32 19.55 -14.74
CA ALA A 79 -0.55 18.76 -15.68
C ALA A 79 -0.77 19.31 -17.10
N VAL A 80 0.18 20.11 -17.59
CA VAL A 80 0.23 20.52 -18.99
C VAL A 80 0.43 19.24 -19.79
N PRO A 81 -0.46 18.89 -20.73
CA PRO A 81 -0.21 17.75 -21.60
C PRO A 81 1.07 18.04 -22.38
N ALA A 82 2.14 17.30 -22.07
CA ALA A 82 3.36 17.36 -22.85
C ALA A 82 2.99 16.99 -24.29
N LEU A 83 3.15 17.96 -25.20
CA LEU A 83 2.93 17.84 -26.64
C LEU A 83 4.02 16.97 -27.32
N ASN A 84 4.44 15.89 -26.67
CA ASN A 84 5.36 14.92 -27.23
C ASN A 84 4.60 13.62 -27.49
N ARG A 85 3.79 13.65 -28.56
CA ARG A 85 3.09 12.48 -29.09
C ARG A 85 4.08 11.64 -29.91
N THR A 86 5.10 11.10 -29.25
CA THR A 86 6.01 10.12 -29.83
C THR A 86 5.65 8.75 -29.24
N GLY A 87 4.79 8.02 -29.96
CA GLY A 87 4.59 6.57 -29.78
C GLY A 87 4.35 6.09 -28.35
N ASP A 88 3.38 6.66 -27.63
CA ASP A 88 3.04 6.21 -26.27
C ASP A 88 2.72 4.70 -26.31
N PRO A 89 3.44 3.84 -25.57
CA PRO A 89 3.23 2.40 -25.55
C PRO A 89 1.92 2.01 -24.83
N GLY A 90 0.85 2.79 -24.97
CA GLY A 90 -0.45 2.56 -24.37
C GLY A 90 -0.41 2.42 -22.85
N PRO A 91 -1.55 2.11 -22.22
CA PRO A 91 -1.61 1.95 -20.77
C PRO A 91 -0.92 0.65 -20.27
N GLY A 92 -0.55 -0.27 -21.17
CA GLY A 92 -0.08 -1.62 -20.86
C GLY A 92 1.13 -1.68 -19.89
N PRO A 93 2.25 -1.00 -20.19
CA PRO A 93 3.42 -0.96 -19.31
C PRO A 93 3.11 -0.35 -17.94
N SER A 94 2.29 0.71 -17.89
CA SER A 94 1.87 1.36 -16.66
C SER A 94 1.02 0.43 -15.78
N ILE A 95 0.09 -0.32 -16.38
CA ILE A 95 -0.72 -1.33 -15.69
C ILE A 95 0.15 -2.47 -15.15
N GLN A 96 1.13 -2.95 -15.93
CA GLN A 96 2.04 -4.01 -15.51
C GLN A 96 2.90 -3.56 -14.33
N LYS A 97 3.51 -2.38 -14.41
CA LYS A 97 4.27 -1.78 -13.30
C LYS A 97 3.41 -1.66 -12.03
N THR A 98 2.17 -1.19 -12.16
CA THR A 98 1.24 -1.05 -11.04
C THR A 98 0.90 -2.42 -10.43
N TYR A 99 0.66 -3.43 -11.26
CA TYR A 99 0.43 -4.81 -10.81
C TYR A 99 1.64 -5.37 -10.04
N ASP A 100 2.85 -5.25 -10.58
CA ASP A 100 4.05 -5.78 -9.93
C ASP A 100 4.29 -5.11 -8.58
N LEU A 101 4.05 -3.79 -8.51
CA LEU A 101 4.14 -3.05 -7.26
C LEU A 101 3.10 -3.49 -6.22
N THR A 102 1.85 -3.79 -6.62
CA THR A 102 0.86 -4.35 -5.69
C THR A 102 1.29 -5.71 -5.14
N ARG A 103 1.89 -6.58 -5.97
CA ARG A 103 2.39 -7.90 -5.54
C ARG A 103 3.59 -7.78 -4.61
N TYR A 104 4.50 -6.86 -4.93
CA TYR A 104 5.63 -6.52 -4.06
C TYR A 104 5.15 -6.06 -2.68
N LEU A 105 4.21 -5.12 -2.63
CA LEU A 105 3.62 -4.60 -1.39
C LEU A 105 2.91 -5.69 -0.58
N GLU A 106 2.21 -6.62 -1.23
CA GLU A 106 1.59 -7.76 -0.56
C GLU A 106 2.62 -8.63 0.18
N HIS A 107 3.77 -8.87 -0.46
CA HIS A 107 4.87 -9.63 0.15
C HIS A 107 5.52 -8.86 1.29
N GLN A 108 5.81 -7.57 1.09
CA GLN A 108 6.37 -6.71 2.13
C GLN A 108 5.45 -6.59 3.34
N LEU A 109 4.14 -6.45 3.11
CA LEU A 109 3.16 -6.35 4.18
C LEU A 109 3.10 -7.63 5.03
N ARG A 110 3.22 -8.81 4.43
CA ARG A 110 3.22 -10.07 5.19
C ARG A 110 4.36 -10.11 6.22
N SER A 111 5.55 -9.68 5.81
CA SER A 111 6.71 -9.58 6.71
C SER A 111 6.50 -8.50 7.78
N LEU A 112 6.13 -7.29 7.35
CA LEU A 112 5.90 -6.14 8.22
C LEU A 112 4.82 -6.41 9.28
N ALA A 113 3.69 -6.98 8.88
CA ALA A 113 2.59 -7.31 9.78
C ALA A 113 3.02 -8.35 10.81
N GLY A 114 3.79 -9.37 10.41
CA GLY A 114 4.36 -10.34 11.36
C GLY A 114 5.25 -9.65 12.40
N THR A 115 6.17 -8.80 11.97
CA THR A 115 7.05 -8.05 12.89
C THR A 115 6.25 -7.12 13.81
N TYR A 116 5.26 -6.41 13.27
CA TYR A 116 4.42 -5.49 14.04
C TYR A 116 3.59 -6.21 15.11
N LEU A 117 2.89 -7.29 14.74
CA LEU A 117 2.06 -8.04 15.67
C LEU A 117 2.89 -8.71 16.76
N ASN A 118 4.07 -9.24 16.41
CA ASN A 118 5.00 -9.76 17.41
C ASN A 118 5.50 -8.67 18.37
N TYR A 119 5.72 -7.45 17.88
CA TYR A 119 6.07 -6.31 18.73
C TYR A 119 4.93 -5.93 19.70
N LEU A 120 3.67 -6.06 19.27
CA LEU A 120 2.52 -5.83 20.14
C LEU A 120 2.35 -6.88 21.25
N GLY A 121 2.75 -8.13 20.98
CA GLY A 121 2.61 -9.26 21.90
C GLY A 121 1.15 -9.73 22.08
N PRO A 122 0.88 -10.62 23.05
CA PRO A 122 -0.47 -11.14 23.28
C PRO A 122 -1.47 -10.02 23.63
N PRO A 123 -2.72 -10.10 23.16
CA PRO A 123 -3.28 -11.16 22.30
C PRO A 123 -3.02 -10.95 20.80
N PHE A 124 -2.38 -9.86 20.38
CA PHE A 124 -2.27 -9.46 18.97
C PHE A 124 -1.42 -10.39 18.09
N ASN A 125 -0.51 -11.16 18.69
CA ASN A 125 0.32 -12.16 17.99
C ASN A 125 -0.26 -13.57 18.03
N GLU A 126 -1.40 -13.79 18.69
CA GLU A 126 -2.07 -15.09 18.75
C GLU A 126 -2.85 -15.37 17.46
N PRO A 127 -2.80 -16.60 16.92
CA PRO A 127 -3.43 -16.92 15.62
C PRO A 127 -4.96 -16.88 15.66
N ASP A 128 -5.55 -17.22 16.80
CA ASP A 128 -6.99 -17.26 17.05
C ASP A 128 -7.56 -15.90 17.48
N PHE A 129 -6.70 -14.91 17.70
CA PHE A 129 -7.15 -13.56 18.04
C PHE A 129 -7.88 -12.90 16.86
N ASN A 130 -9.17 -12.65 17.09
CA ASN A 130 -10.04 -11.96 16.15
C ASN A 130 -10.89 -10.93 16.91
N PRO A 131 -10.35 -9.74 17.20
CA PRO A 131 -11.04 -8.73 17.98
C PRO A 131 -12.25 -8.18 17.21
N PRO A 132 -13.33 -7.72 17.88
CA PRO A 132 -14.40 -7.01 17.20
C PRO A 132 -13.84 -5.73 16.54
N ARG A 133 -14.41 -5.35 15.39
CA ARG A 133 -14.14 -4.02 14.81
C ARG A 133 -14.94 -2.99 15.58
N LEU A 134 -14.24 -2.16 16.35
CA LEU A 134 -14.83 -0.96 16.94
C LEU A 134 -14.54 0.21 16.00
N GLY A 135 -15.56 0.96 15.59
CA GLY A 135 -15.42 2.06 14.62
C GLY A 135 -15.59 1.60 13.16
N ALA A 136 -16.83 1.66 12.65
CA ALA A 136 -17.16 1.22 11.29
C ALA A 136 -16.76 2.21 10.19
N GLU A 137 -16.35 3.44 10.53
CA GLU A 137 -16.39 4.58 9.60
C GLU A 137 -15.04 5.15 9.18
N THR A 138 -13.93 4.82 9.83
CA THR A 138 -12.66 5.53 9.60
C THR A 138 -11.77 4.91 8.52
N LEU A 139 -11.75 3.58 8.41
CA LEU A 139 -10.91 2.88 7.44
C LEU A 139 -11.70 2.42 6.20
N PRO A 140 -11.16 2.64 4.99
CA PRO A 140 -11.81 2.20 3.75
C PRO A 140 -11.87 0.67 3.73
N ARG A 141 -13.07 0.12 3.56
CA ARG A 141 -13.30 -1.34 3.59
C ARG A 141 -13.16 -1.96 2.21
N ALA A 142 -12.26 -2.93 2.08
CA ALA A 142 -12.18 -3.77 0.87
C ALA A 142 -13.29 -4.85 0.83
N THR A 143 -14.00 -5.05 1.94
CA THR A 143 -15.00 -6.11 2.16
C THR A 143 -16.37 -5.85 1.54
N VAL A 144 -16.51 -4.81 0.69
CA VAL A 144 -17.68 -4.67 -0.19
C VAL A 144 -17.90 -6.00 -0.91
N ASN A 145 -19.17 -6.42 -1.01
CA ASN A 145 -19.55 -7.69 -1.64
C ASN A 145 -18.80 -7.88 -2.97
N LEU A 146 -18.15 -9.05 -3.13
CA LEU A 146 -17.27 -9.34 -4.26
C LEU A 146 -18.00 -9.20 -5.61
N GLU A 147 -19.28 -9.53 -5.68
CA GLU A 147 -20.10 -9.41 -6.89
C GLU A 147 -20.37 -7.95 -7.23
N VAL A 148 -20.70 -7.13 -6.23
CA VAL A 148 -20.87 -5.68 -6.37
C VAL A 148 -19.56 -5.04 -6.85
N TRP A 149 -18.42 -5.44 -6.30
CA TRP A 149 -17.13 -4.94 -6.76
C TRP A 149 -16.82 -5.34 -8.22
N ARG A 150 -17.12 -6.59 -8.59
CA ARG A 150 -16.89 -7.09 -9.95
C ARG A 150 -17.78 -6.42 -10.98
N SER A 151 -18.99 -6.00 -10.61
CA SER A 151 -19.92 -5.31 -11.51
C SER A 151 -19.53 -3.86 -11.80
N LEU A 152 -18.69 -3.24 -10.98
CA LEU A 152 -18.17 -1.89 -11.24
C LEU A 152 -17.45 -1.80 -12.60
N ASN A 153 -17.43 -0.62 -13.19
CA ASN A 153 -16.57 -0.36 -14.36
C ASN A 153 -15.10 -0.10 -13.92
N ASP A 154 -14.19 -0.04 -14.89
CA ASP A 154 -12.75 0.08 -14.61
C ASP A 154 -12.42 1.43 -13.95
N LYS A 155 -13.06 2.52 -14.38
CA LYS A 155 -12.94 3.85 -13.78
C LYS A 155 -13.28 3.83 -12.28
N LEU A 156 -14.43 3.28 -11.91
CA LEU A 156 -14.89 3.23 -10.51
C LEU A 156 -13.97 2.40 -9.62
N ARG A 157 -13.47 1.26 -10.11
CA ARG A 157 -12.48 0.47 -9.34
C ARG A 157 -11.18 1.23 -9.14
N LEU A 158 -10.67 1.91 -10.16
CA LEU A 158 -9.45 2.70 -10.06
C LEU A 158 -9.63 3.87 -9.10
N THR A 159 -10.75 4.58 -9.17
CA THR A 159 -11.13 5.64 -8.21
C THR A 159 -11.15 5.11 -6.78
N GLN A 160 -11.87 4.02 -6.51
CA GLN A 160 -11.94 3.47 -5.15
C GLN A 160 -10.60 2.93 -4.65
N ASN A 161 -9.76 2.34 -5.52
CA ASN A 161 -8.40 1.96 -5.14
C ASN A 161 -7.57 3.20 -4.77
N TYR A 162 -7.61 4.26 -5.59
CA TYR A 162 -6.86 5.49 -5.33
C TYR A 162 -7.28 6.15 -4.01
N GLU A 163 -8.58 6.27 -3.75
CA GLU A 163 -9.11 6.79 -2.50
C GLU A 163 -8.68 5.92 -1.33
N ALA A 164 -8.90 4.60 -1.40
CA ALA A 164 -8.57 3.70 -0.32
C ALA A 164 -7.07 3.74 0.06
N TYR A 165 -6.16 3.68 -0.91
CA TYR A 165 -4.73 3.77 -0.62
C TYR A 165 -4.33 5.13 -0.08
N SER A 166 -5.02 6.22 -0.45
CA SER A 166 -4.76 7.56 0.09
C SER A 166 -5.12 7.62 1.58
N HIS A 167 -6.27 7.07 1.96
CA HIS A 167 -6.67 6.95 3.36
C HIS A 167 -5.73 6.02 4.14
N LEU A 168 -5.49 4.80 3.64
CA LEU A 168 -4.61 3.83 4.31
C LEU A 168 -3.19 4.36 4.50
N LEU A 169 -2.64 5.07 3.50
CA LEU A 169 -1.33 5.70 3.61
C LEU A 169 -1.29 6.76 4.72
N CYS A 170 -2.37 7.54 4.89
CA CYS A 170 -2.45 8.52 5.97
C CYS A 170 -2.35 7.84 7.35
N HIS A 171 -3.13 6.78 7.56
CA HIS A 171 -3.09 6.01 8.81
C HIS A 171 -1.74 5.31 9.04
N LEU A 172 -1.12 4.74 7.99
CA LEU A 172 0.20 4.12 8.09
C LEU A 172 1.29 5.13 8.50
N ARG A 173 1.22 6.37 8.00
CA ARG A 173 2.13 7.44 8.41
C ARG A 173 1.92 7.82 9.88
N GLY A 174 0.69 7.79 10.37
CA GLY A 174 0.35 7.93 11.79
C GLY A 174 1.00 6.85 12.65
N LEU A 175 0.76 5.58 12.29
CA LEU A 175 1.35 4.41 12.95
C LEU A 175 2.89 4.49 12.96
N ASN A 176 3.51 4.86 11.83
CA ASN A 176 4.96 5.05 11.75
C ASN A 176 5.50 6.12 12.71
N ARG A 177 4.76 7.22 12.93
CA ARG A 177 5.15 8.27 13.89
C ARG A 177 5.10 7.78 15.34
N GLN A 178 4.19 6.86 15.66
CA GLN A 178 4.02 6.30 17.00
C GLN A 178 4.97 5.13 17.29
N ALA A 179 5.51 4.47 16.27
CA ALA A 179 6.39 3.32 16.44
C ALA A 179 7.69 3.68 17.22
N ALA A 180 7.87 3.11 18.41
CA ALA A 180 9.05 3.33 19.25
C ALA A 180 10.28 2.53 18.79
N ALA A 181 10.08 1.33 18.23
CA ALA A 181 11.17 0.48 17.76
C ALA A 181 11.77 1.01 16.43
N ALA A 182 13.09 1.24 16.40
CA ALA A 182 13.76 1.86 15.26
C ALA A 182 13.73 1.00 13.98
N GLU A 183 13.87 -0.32 14.10
CA GLU A 183 13.76 -1.24 12.97
C GLU A 183 12.35 -1.19 12.36
N LEU A 184 11.33 -1.33 13.21
CA LEU A 184 9.94 -1.28 12.79
C LEU A 184 9.60 0.05 12.10
N ARG A 185 10.09 1.17 12.64
CA ARG A 185 9.93 2.50 12.04
C ARG A 185 10.58 2.58 10.65
N ARG A 186 11.77 2.01 10.47
CA ARG A 186 12.41 1.94 9.15
C ARG A 186 11.60 1.11 8.17
N SER A 187 11.13 -0.06 8.58
CA SER A 187 10.29 -0.92 7.73
C SER A 187 8.97 -0.23 7.36
N LEU A 188 8.31 0.42 8.32
CA LEU A 188 7.08 1.18 8.11
C LEU A 188 7.28 2.38 7.17
N ALA A 189 8.34 3.15 7.37
CA ALA A 189 8.68 4.29 6.51
C ALA A 189 8.91 3.84 5.06
N HIS A 190 9.70 2.77 4.87
CA HIS A 190 9.94 2.18 3.56
C HIS A 190 8.64 1.68 2.90
N PHE A 191 7.79 1.03 3.69
CA PHE A 191 6.49 0.56 3.23
C PHE A 191 5.56 1.73 2.83
N CYS A 192 5.52 2.81 3.62
CA CYS A 192 4.78 4.03 3.29
C CYS A 192 5.21 4.64 1.94
N THR A 193 6.53 4.74 1.71
CA THR A 193 7.08 5.21 0.42
C THR A 193 6.65 4.31 -0.73
N SER A 194 6.63 3.00 -0.52
CA SER A 194 6.19 2.03 -1.54
C SER A 194 4.70 2.17 -1.86
N VAL A 195 3.84 2.37 -0.84
CA VAL A 195 2.39 2.63 -1.03
C VAL A 195 2.17 3.98 -1.73
N GLN A 196 2.97 5.00 -1.42
CA GLN A 196 2.94 6.27 -2.15
C GLN A 196 3.32 6.10 -3.64
N GLY A 197 4.33 5.28 -3.94
CA GLY A 197 4.66 4.90 -5.31
C GLY A 197 3.51 4.17 -6.02
N LEU A 198 2.75 3.35 -5.30
CA LEU A 198 1.55 2.70 -5.83
C LEU A 198 0.47 3.73 -6.17
N LEU A 199 0.17 4.68 -5.29
CA LEU A 199 -0.77 5.77 -5.57
C LEU A 199 -0.40 6.55 -6.83
N GLY A 200 0.88 6.91 -6.99
CA GLY A 200 1.37 7.57 -8.20
C GLY A 200 1.21 6.70 -9.45
N SER A 201 1.45 5.38 -9.34
CA SER A 201 1.28 4.44 -10.45
C SER A 201 -0.20 4.28 -10.84
N ILE A 202 -1.11 4.23 -9.86
CA ILE A 202 -2.57 4.21 -10.10
C ILE A 202 -3.01 5.51 -10.79
N ALA A 203 -2.55 6.66 -10.32
CA ALA A 203 -2.83 7.95 -10.95
C ALA A 203 -2.31 7.98 -12.41
N GLY A 204 -1.13 7.43 -12.66
CA GLY A 204 -0.58 7.27 -14.01
C GLY A 204 -1.44 6.37 -14.91
N VAL A 205 -1.95 5.25 -14.39
CA VAL A 205 -2.90 4.38 -15.12
C VAL A 205 -4.21 5.13 -15.41
N MET A 206 -4.75 5.86 -14.43
CA MET A 206 -5.96 6.66 -14.62
C MET A 206 -5.76 7.71 -15.71
N ALA A 207 -4.65 8.45 -15.68
CA ALA A 207 -4.31 9.44 -16.70
C ALA A 207 -4.19 8.82 -18.10
N ALA A 208 -3.48 7.69 -18.23
CA ALA A 208 -3.31 6.97 -19.49
C ALA A 208 -4.64 6.45 -20.08
N LEU A 209 -5.64 6.19 -19.22
CA LEU A 209 -6.99 5.77 -19.61
C LEU A 209 -7.98 6.95 -19.76
N GLY A 210 -7.52 8.20 -19.59
CA GLY A 210 -8.36 9.38 -19.66
C GLY A 210 -9.34 9.53 -18.49
N TYR A 211 -9.07 8.90 -17.35
CA TYR A 211 -9.89 9.02 -16.15
C TYR A 211 -9.37 10.14 -15.25
N PRO A 212 -10.23 11.10 -14.84
CA PRO A 212 -9.83 12.15 -13.93
C PRO A 212 -9.52 11.57 -12.56
N LEU A 213 -8.50 12.13 -11.89
CA LEU A 213 -8.17 11.78 -10.52
C LEU A 213 -9.32 12.22 -9.59
N PRO A 214 -9.67 11.43 -8.56
CA PRO A 214 -10.68 11.84 -7.59
C PRO A 214 -10.24 13.14 -6.92
N GLN A 215 -11.10 14.15 -6.95
CA GLN A 215 -10.87 15.38 -6.20
C GLN A 215 -11.32 15.17 -4.76
N PRO A 216 -10.48 15.46 -3.76
CA PRO A 216 -10.91 15.44 -2.38
C PRO A 216 -12.06 16.43 -2.18
N LEU A 217 -13.16 15.97 -1.57
CA LEU A 217 -14.21 16.89 -1.18
C LEU A 217 -13.71 17.74 0.01
N PRO A 218 -14.11 19.02 0.11
CA PRO A 218 -13.77 19.85 1.25
C PRO A 218 -14.18 19.17 2.56
N GLY A 219 -13.24 18.95 3.47
CA GLY A 219 -13.49 18.28 4.76
C GLY A 219 -13.46 16.75 4.74
N THR A 220 -13.22 16.11 3.58
CA THR A 220 -13.02 14.65 3.49
C THR A 220 -11.55 14.27 3.29
N GLU A 221 -10.63 15.23 3.44
CA GLU A 221 -9.19 14.96 3.39
C GLU A 221 -8.84 13.88 4.42
N PRO A 222 -8.12 12.82 4.04
CA PRO A 222 -7.71 11.79 4.97
C PRO A 222 -6.85 12.41 6.06
N THR A 223 -7.44 12.63 7.23
CA THR A 223 -6.76 13.19 8.38
C THR A 223 -6.57 12.09 9.39
N TRP A 224 -5.33 11.67 9.58
CA TRP A 224 -4.99 10.86 10.74
C TRP A 224 -5.08 11.77 11.97
N ALA A 225 -6.16 11.61 12.73
CA ALA A 225 -6.32 12.22 14.04
C ALA A 225 -6.19 11.11 15.09
N PRO A 226 -5.31 11.26 16.10
CA PRO A 226 -5.45 10.48 17.32
C PRO A 226 -6.86 10.76 17.86
N GLY A 227 -7.71 9.74 17.92
CA GLY A 227 -9.04 9.91 18.50
C GLY A 227 -8.94 10.44 19.94
N PRO A 228 -9.99 11.09 20.48
CA PRO A 228 -9.99 11.63 21.84
C PRO A 228 -9.54 10.56 22.82
N ALA A 229 -8.41 10.78 23.50
CA ALA A 229 -7.77 9.91 24.49
C ALA A 229 -8.15 8.42 24.34
N HIS A 230 -7.90 7.83 23.16
CA HIS A 230 -8.13 6.41 22.97
C HIS A 230 -7.12 5.66 23.85
N SER A 231 -7.59 4.67 24.61
CA SER A 231 -6.67 3.78 25.35
C SER A 231 -5.68 3.14 24.38
N ASP A 232 -4.42 2.94 24.79
CA ASP A 232 -3.38 2.31 23.97
C ASP A 232 -3.82 0.98 23.33
N PHE A 233 -4.68 0.24 24.03
CA PHE A 233 -5.24 -1.02 23.53
C PHE A 233 -6.15 -0.83 22.30
N LEU A 234 -7.03 0.17 22.33
CA LEU A 234 -7.93 0.47 21.21
C LEU A 234 -7.14 0.94 19.98
N GLN A 235 -6.11 1.76 20.18
CA GLN A 235 -5.22 2.17 19.09
C GLN A 235 -4.52 0.97 18.44
N LYS A 236 -4.00 0.04 19.25
CA LYS A 236 -3.39 -1.22 18.74
C LYS A 236 -4.39 -2.07 17.96
N MET A 237 -5.66 -2.05 18.35
CA MET A 237 -6.73 -2.76 17.66
C MET A 237 -7.08 -2.10 16.32
N ASP A 238 -7.07 -0.78 16.24
CA ASP A 238 -7.21 -0.04 14.98
C ASP A 238 -6.04 -0.35 14.03
N ASP A 239 -4.81 -0.36 14.54
CA ASP A 239 -3.62 -0.70 13.78
C ASP A 239 -3.65 -2.15 13.27
N PHE A 240 -4.14 -3.09 14.10
CA PHE A 240 -4.38 -4.47 13.69
C PHE A 240 -5.32 -4.54 12.48
N TRP A 241 -6.44 -3.81 12.53
CA TRP A 241 -7.41 -3.79 11.45
C TRP A 241 -6.92 -3.04 10.21
N LEU A 242 -6.11 -1.99 10.38
CA LEU A 242 -5.44 -1.30 9.29
C LEU A 242 -4.59 -2.27 8.45
N LEU A 243 -3.75 -3.09 9.10
CA LEU A 243 -2.90 -4.07 8.41
C LEU A 243 -3.73 -5.13 7.68
N LYS A 244 -4.85 -5.58 8.25
CA LYS A 244 -5.77 -6.54 7.62
C LYS A 244 -6.52 -5.95 6.42
N GLU A 245 -7.01 -4.72 6.52
CA GLU A 245 -7.66 -4.03 5.40
C GLU A 245 -6.69 -3.82 4.25
N LEU A 246 -5.49 -3.34 4.56
CA LEU A 246 -4.44 -3.13 3.58
C LEU A 246 -4.08 -4.43 2.83
N GLN A 247 -4.00 -5.55 3.54
CA GLN A 247 -3.80 -6.87 2.93
C GLN A 247 -4.93 -7.20 1.94
N THR A 248 -6.17 -6.94 2.34
CA THR A 248 -7.35 -7.22 1.51
C THR A 248 -7.39 -6.33 0.26
N TRP A 249 -7.08 -5.04 0.41
CA TRP A 249 -6.96 -4.08 -0.68
C TRP A 249 -5.88 -4.45 -1.68
N LEU A 250 -4.69 -4.85 -1.22
CA LEU A 250 -3.58 -5.27 -2.08
C LEU A 250 -3.94 -6.50 -2.92
N TRP A 251 -4.52 -7.51 -2.30
CA TRP A 251 -4.96 -8.72 -3.01
C TRP A 251 -6.06 -8.43 -4.04
N ARG A 252 -7.03 -7.58 -3.67
CA ARG A 252 -8.11 -7.14 -4.56
C ARG A 252 -7.55 -6.37 -5.75
N SER A 253 -6.67 -5.40 -5.49
CA SER A 253 -6.05 -4.54 -6.51
C SER A 253 -5.22 -5.36 -7.50
N ALA A 254 -4.44 -6.33 -7.03
CA ALA A 254 -3.66 -7.21 -7.91
C ALA A 254 -4.56 -7.97 -8.90
N LYS A 255 -5.75 -8.42 -8.46
CA LYS A 255 -6.74 -9.06 -9.35
C LYS A 255 -7.31 -8.09 -10.37
N ASP A 256 -7.61 -6.86 -9.95
CA ASP A 256 -8.18 -5.85 -10.83
C ASP A 256 -7.18 -5.40 -11.90
N PHE A 257 -5.91 -5.16 -11.53
CA PHE A 257 -4.87 -4.83 -12.51
C PHE A 257 -4.58 -5.99 -13.45
N ASN A 258 -4.61 -7.24 -12.96
CA ASN A 258 -4.49 -8.40 -13.85
C ASN A 258 -5.65 -8.50 -14.84
N ARG A 259 -6.89 -8.17 -14.40
CA ARG A 259 -8.05 -8.09 -15.30
C ARG A 259 -7.91 -6.95 -16.30
N LEU A 260 -7.49 -5.78 -15.86
CA LEU A 260 -7.29 -4.60 -16.71
C LEU A 260 -6.19 -4.87 -17.75
N LYS A 261 -5.08 -5.50 -17.34
CA LYS A 261 -4.02 -5.93 -18.23
C LYS A 261 -4.54 -6.82 -19.36
N LYS A 262 -5.34 -7.85 -19.03
CA LYS A 262 -5.92 -8.76 -20.03
C LYS A 262 -6.82 -8.06 -21.03
N LYS A 263 -7.53 -7.00 -20.62
CA LYS A 263 -8.38 -6.20 -21.51
C LYS A 263 -7.58 -5.31 -22.46
N MET A 264 -6.43 -4.81 -22.00
CA MET A 264 -5.60 -3.85 -22.75
C MET A 264 -4.55 -4.52 -23.63
N GLN A 265 -4.39 -5.84 -23.55
CA GLN A 265 -3.55 -6.59 -24.49
C GLN A 265 -4.23 -6.66 -25.86
N PRO A 266 -3.51 -6.34 -26.96
CA PRO A 266 -4.07 -6.49 -28.29
C PRO A 266 -4.41 -7.97 -28.54
N PRO A 267 -5.53 -8.25 -29.23
CA PRO A 267 -5.86 -9.62 -29.61
C PRO A 267 -4.74 -10.21 -30.46
N ALA A 268 -4.41 -11.48 -30.26
CA ALA A 268 -3.29 -12.17 -30.93
C ALA A 268 -3.36 -12.07 -32.48
N ALA A 269 -4.56 -11.87 -33.05
CA ALA A 269 -4.77 -11.65 -34.47
C ALA A 269 -4.28 -10.28 -34.99
N ALA A 270 -4.22 -9.25 -34.15
CA ALA A 270 -3.73 -7.91 -34.55
C ALA A 270 -2.20 -7.85 -34.64
N VAL A 271 -1.50 -8.68 -33.85
CA VAL A 271 -0.03 -8.76 -33.86
C VAL A 271 0.47 -9.44 -35.15
N THR A 272 -0.30 -10.38 -35.70
CA THR A 272 0.02 -11.08 -36.96
C THR A 272 -0.10 -10.15 -38.16
N LEU A 273 -1.16 -9.32 -38.22
CA LEU A 273 -1.36 -8.37 -39.33
C LEU A 273 -0.29 -7.27 -39.40
N HIS A 274 0.26 -6.84 -38.26
CA HIS A 274 1.31 -5.82 -38.24
C HIS A 274 2.67 -6.36 -38.70
N LEU A 275 2.94 -7.66 -38.48
CA LEU A 275 4.14 -8.34 -38.98
C LEU A 275 4.08 -8.62 -40.48
N GLU A 276 2.89 -8.87 -41.03
CA GLU A 276 2.71 -9.05 -42.48
C GLU A 276 2.84 -7.71 -43.25
N ALA A 277 2.40 -6.60 -42.66
CA ALA A 277 2.41 -5.28 -43.32
C ALA A 277 3.81 -4.62 -43.36
N HIS A 278 4.79 -5.09 -42.59
CA HIS A 278 6.17 -4.57 -42.59
C HIS A 278 7.14 -5.43 -43.42
N GLY A 279 6.62 -6.40 -44.16
CA GLY A 279 7.39 -7.26 -45.05
C GLY A 279 6.99 -7.11 -46.51
N PHE A 280 7.11 -5.91 -47.08
CA PHE A 280 7.17 -5.68 -48.54
C PHE A 280 8.00 -4.45 -48.86
#